data_AF-A0A7Y4JSR1-F1
#
_entry.id   AF-A0A7Y4JSR1-F1
#
_cell.length_a   1.000
_cell.length_b   1.000
_cell.length_c   1.000
_cell.angle_alpha   90.00
_cell.angle_beta   90.00
_cell.angle_gamma   90.00
#
_symmetry.space_group_name_H-M   'P 1'
#
loop_
_entity.id
_entity.type
_entity.pdbx_description
1 polymer ?
#
loop_
_entity_poly.entity_id
_entity_poly.type
_entity_poly.pdbx_seq_one_letter_code
_entity_poly.pdbx_strand_id
1 'polypeptide(L)'
;MARALVHRGLPLRVDFDEQGVTLRPLLAKPVFIAWPEVEFVCLTPTMERHPEGWREKTYTFLPKGFRSTLATSGHLWVELVVKDRRPILARTQGAWTRLWLTGRLRPMLDATDAWKVDQSLIGLDLYRHRLNAPLDDLLDLLARHCRFDLVVHDF
;
A
#
# COMPACT_ATOMS: atom_id res chain seq x y z
N MET A 1 -21.76 -10.43 -2.58
CA MET A 1 -20.58 -9.71 -3.11
C MET A 1 -19.98 -8.90 -1.98
N ALA A 2 -18.76 -9.20 -1.55
CA ALA A 2 -18.06 -8.32 -0.61
C ALA A 2 -17.91 -6.94 -1.28
N ARG A 3 -18.37 -5.89 -0.60
CA ARG A 3 -18.32 -4.53 -1.12
C ARG A 3 -16.86 -4.07 -1.07
N ALA A 4 -16.33 -3.56 -2.18
CA ALA A 4 -14.97 -3.04 -2.22
C ALA A 4 -14.76 -1.93 -1.18
N LEU A 5 -13.62 -1.98 -0.50
CA LEU A 5 -13.14 -0.94 0.41
C LEU A 5 -12.51 0.17 -0.44
N VAL A 6 -13.00 1.39 -0.30
CA VAL A 6 -12.63 2.50 -1.18
C VAL A 6 -11.99 3.61 -0.35
N HIS A 7 -10.76 3.95 -0.70
CA HIS A 7 -10.12 5.19 -0.27
C HIS A 7 -10.28 6.28 -1.34
N ARG A 8 -10.83 7.43 -0.95
CA ARG A 8 -11.11 8.55 -1.86
C ARG A 8 -10.05 9.65 -1.72
N GLY A 9 -8.93 9.52 -2.44
CA GLY A 9 -7.99 10.62 -2.65
C GLY A 9 -8.35 11.48 -3.88
N LEU A 10 -7.93 12.75 -3.87
CA LEU A 10 -8.18 13.67 -4.99
C LEU A 10 -7.39 13.27 -6.26
N PRO A 11 -6.05 13.08 -6.22
CA PRO A 11 -5.32 12.66 -7.43
C PRO A 11 -5.47 11.17 -7.72
N LEU A 12 -5.86 10.37 -6.71
CA LEU A 12 -5.88 8.92 -6.77
C LEU A 12 -6.97 8.38 -5.83
N ARG A 13 -7.95 7.69 -6.40
CA ARG A 13 -8.84 6.79 -5.67
C ARG A 13 -8.24 5.39 -5.67
N VAL A 14 -8.39 4.66 -4.56
CA VAL A 14 -7.92 3.28 -4.45
C VAL A 14 -9.08 2.40 -4.01
N ASP A 15 -9.33 1.32 -4.74
CA ASP A 15 -10.28 0.29 -4.33
C ASP A 15 -9.51 -0.97 -3.92
N PHE A 16 -9.87 -1.56 -2.78
CA PHE A 16 -9.36 -2.83 -2.28
C PHE A 16 -10.50 -3.83 -2.22
N ASP A 17 -10.28 -5.03 -2.74
CA ASP A 17 -11.24 -6.13 -2.66
C ASP A 17 -10.52 -7.48 -2.51
N GLU A 18 -11.27 -8.57 -2.58
CA GLU A 18 -10.74 -9.92 -2.43
C GLU A 18 -9.83 -10.37 -3.58
N GLN A 19 -9.81 -9.67 -4.72
CA GLN A 19 -8.96 -10.00 -5.87
C GLN A 19 -7.65 -9.20 -5.86
N GLY A 20 -7.69 -7.96 -5.38
CA GLY A 20 -6.52 -7.10 -5.35
C GLY A 20 -6.80 -5.64 -5.04
N VAL A 21 -5.92 -4.80 -5.60
CA VAL A 21 -5.96 -3.35 -5.47
C VAL A 21 -6.14 -2.73 -6.85
N THR A 22 -7.15 -1.87 -6.99
CA THR A 22 -7.35 -1.06 -8.18
C THR A 22 -6.97 0.39 -7.89
N LEU A 23 -5.92 0.86 -8.56
CA LEU A 23 -5.49 2.25 -8.57
C LEU A 23 -6.30 3.01 -9.64
N ARG A 24 -7.03 4.04 -9.23
CA ARG A 24 -7.85 4.88 -10.12
C ARG A 24 -7.32 6.32 -10.11
N PRO A 25 -6.25 6.61 -10.86
CA PRO A 25 -5.78 7.98 -11.03
C PRO A 25 -6.82 8.86 -11.73
N LEU A 26 -6.85 10.14 -11.39
CA LEU A 26 -7.82 11.08 -11.97
C LEU A 26 -7.69 11.24 -13.49
N LEU A 27 -6.44 11.24 -14.00
CA LEU A 27 -6.12 11.57 -15.39
C LEU A 27 -5.62 10.36 -16.19
N ALA A 28 -5.78 9.13 -15.69
CA ALA A 28 -5.36 7.93 -16.40
C ALA A 28 -6.35 6.77 -16.22
N LYS A 29 -6.16 5.68 -16.95
CA LYS A 29 -7.03 4.50 -16.81
C LYS A 29 -6.75 3.78 -15.48
N PRO A 30 -7.75 3.06 -14.93
CA PRO A 30 -7.53 2.21 -13.76
C PRO A 30 -6.44 1.16 -14.00
N VAL A 31 -5.61 0.93 -12.99
CA VAL A 31 -4.59 -0.13 -12.98
C VAL A 31 -4.92 -1.10 -11.86
N PHE A 32 -5.10 -2.37 -12.22
CA PHE A 32 -5.35 -3.45 -11.26
C PHE A 32 -4.05 -4.20 -10.93
N ILE A 33 -3.85 -4.49 -9.65
CA ILE A 33 -2.74 -5.27 -9.08
C ILE A 33 -3.37 -6.38 -8.25
N ALA A 34 -3.21 -7.63 -8.67
CA ALA A 34 -3.77 -8.77 -7.97
C ALA A 34 -2.93 -9.10 -6.73
N TRP A 35 -3.55 -9.65 -5.68
CA TRP A 35 -2.83 -10.05 -4.47
C TRP A 35 -1.64 -11.00 -4.72
N PRO A 36 -1.72 -11.99 -5.65
CA PRO A 36 -0.56 -12.83 -5.96
C PRO A 36 0.66 -12.08 -6.52
N GLU A 37 0.46 -10.89 -7.07
CA GLU A 37 1.53 -10.02 -7.59
C GLU A 37 2.18 -9.16 -6.50
N VAL A 38 1.55 -9.08 -5.32
CA VAL A 38 2.07 -8.41 -4.14
C VAL A 38 2.85 -9.42 -3.31
N GLU A 39 4.10 -9.10 -2.99
CA GLU A 39 4.96 -9.93 -2.14
C GLU A 39 4.65 -9.74 -0.67
N PHE A 40 4.51 -8.48 -0.27
CA PHE A 40 4.18 -8.09 1.09
C PHE A 40 3.71 -6.64 1.10
N VAL A 41 3.16 -6.23 2.24
CA VAL A 41 2.72 -4.87 2.48
C VAL A 41 3.48 -4.30 3.66
N CYS A 42 3.97 -3.07 3.52
CA CYS A 42 4.52 -2.30 4.64
C CYS A 42 3.51 -1.26 5.10
N LEU A 43 3.38 -1.12 6.41
CA LEU A 43 2.50 -0.13 7.02
C LEU A 43 3.33 0.81 7.88
N THR A 44 3.11 2.12 7.69
CA THR A 44 3.64 3.17 8.55
C THR A 44 2.50 4.06 9.05
N PRO A 45 2.20 4.05 10.37
CA PRO A 45 2.86 3.28 11.42
C PRO A 45 2.63 1.77 11.28
N THR A 46 3.53 0.97 11.87
CA THR A 46 3.38 -0.48 11.90
C THR A 46 2.15 -0.87 12.72
N MET A 47 1.37 -1.82 12.22
CA MET A 47 0.15 -2.30 12.87
C MET A 47 0.32 -3.75 13.33
N GLU A 48 -0.35 -4.12 14.42
CA GLU A 48 -0.42 -5.48 14.94
C GLU A 48 -1.85 -5.85 15.32
N ARG A 49 -2.22 -7.12 15.10
CA ARG A 49 -3.57 -7.63 15.41
C ARG A 49 -3.66 -8.05 16.87
N HIS A 50 -4.57 -7.44 17.61
CA HIS A 50 -4.97 -7.82 18.97
C HIS A 50 -6.39 -8.42 18.94
N PRO A 51 -6.83 -9.19 19.95
CA PRO A 51 -8.20 -9.71 20.02
C PRO A 51 -9.30 -8.65 19.79
N GLU A 52 -9.10 -7.45 20.32
CA GLU A 52 -10.00 -6.31 20.30
C GLU A 52 -9.96 -5.47 19.01
N GLY A 53 -9.01 -5.73 18.12
CA GLY A 53 -8.84 -4.96 16.87
C GLY A 53 -7.38 -4.74 16.50
N TRP A 54 -7.17 -3.94 15.47
CA TRP A 54 -5.82 -3.52 15.07
C TRP A 54 -5.31 -2.38 15.95
N ARG A 55 -4.01 -2.46 16.29
CA ARG A 55 -3.32 -1.43 17.07
C ARG A 55 -2.00 -1.07 16.43
N GLU A 56 -1.58 0.17 16.66
CA GLU A 56 -0.23 0.59 16.31
C GLU A 56 0.78 -0.12 17.21
N LYS A 57 1.78 -0.73 16.60
CA LYS A 57 2.87 -1.35 17.31
C LYS A 57 3.76 -0.26 17.91
N THR A 58 3.76 -0.18 19.23
CA THR A 58 4.60 0.77 19.96
C THR A 58 5.96 0.13 20.25
N TYR A 59 7.04 0.82 19.91
CA TYR A 59 8.39 0.38 20.24
C TYR A 59 8.93 1.12 21.45
N THR A 60 9.60 0.40 22.36
CA THR A 60 10.14 0.94 23.61
C THR A 60 11.26 1.96 23.40
N PHE A 61 11.89 1.98 22.23
CA PHE A 61 12.96 2.91 21.88
C PHE A 61 12.47 4.24 21.27
N LEU A 62 11.16 4.44 21.11
CA LEU A 62 10.63 5.68 20.53
C LEU A 62 10.89 6.87 21.47
N PRO A 63 11.27 8.05 20.92
CA PRO A 63 11.49 9.24 21.72
C PRO A 63 10.26 9.63 22.56
N LYS A 64 10.51 10.18 23.75
CA LYS A 64 9.45 10.76 24.58
C LYS A 64 8.73 11.86 23.80
N GLY A 65 7.43 11.67 23.55
CA GLY A 65 6.63 12.61 22.76
C GLY A 65 6.52 12.29 21.27
N PHE A 66 6.97 11.11 20.82
CA PHE A 66 6.65 10.61 19.48
C PHE A 66 5.14 10.65 19.25
N ARG A 67 4.74 11.27 18.14
CA ARG A 67 3.34 11.40 17.74
C ARG A 67 3.12 10.57 16.48
N SER A 68 2.30 9.52 16.61
CA SER A 68 1.89 8.72 15.47
C SER A 68 1.11 9.54 14.45
N THR A 69 1.41 9.35 13.15
CA THR A 69 0.67 9.97 12.05
C THR A 69 -0.78 9.49 12.01
N LEU A 70 -1.03 8.23 12.35
CA LEU A 70 -2.36 7.64 12.40
C LEU A 70 -3.14 8.18 13.61
N ALA A 71 -2.52 8.28 14.79
CA ALA A 71 -3.16 8.88 15.96
C ALA A 71 -3.46 10.39 15.77
N THR A 72 -2.54 11.14 15.16
CA THR A 72 -2.67 12.60 15.04
C THR A 72 -3.53 13.06 13.87
N SER A 73 -3.41 12.42 12.71
CA SER A 73 -4.06 12.86 11.47
C SER A 73 -4.91 11.78 10.80
N GLY A 74 -4.95 10.58 11.38
CA GLY A 74 -5.60 9.43 10.74
C GLY A 74 -4.86 8.94 9.51
N HIS A 75 -3.58 9.30 9.33
CA HIS A 75 -2.77 8.97 8.16
C HIS A 75 -1.99 7.67 8.35
N LEU A 76 -2.20 6.76 7.42
CA LEU A 76 -1.52 5.48 7.29
C LEU A 76 -0.87 5.42 5.91
N TRP A 77 0.44 5.24 5.89
CA TRP A 77 1.16 4.95 4.65
C TRP A 77 1.16 3.45 4.41
N VAL A 78 0.71 3.05 3.21
CA VAL A 78 0.65 1.65 2.79
C VAL A 78 1.56 1.47 1.59
N GLU A 79 2.56 0.62 1.71
CA GLU A 79 3.47 0.30 0.61
C GLU A 79 3.20 -1.10 0.10
N LEU A 80 2.79 -1.19 -1.16
CA LEU A 80 2.60 -2.46 -1.85
C LEU A 80 3.90 -2.83 -2.53
N VAL A 81 4.50 -3.94 -2.10
CA VAL A 81 5.69 -4.49 -2.73
C VAL A 81 5.26 -5.43 -3.84
N VAL A 82 5.47 -5.03 -5.08
CA VAL A 82 5.17 -5.81 -6.29
C VAL A 82 6.36 -6.72 -6.63
N LYS A 83 6.11 -8.03 -6.75
CA LYS A 83 7.13 -9.05 -7.05
C LYS A 83 7.83 -8.85 -8.39
N ASP A 84 7.04 -8.60 -9.43
CA ASP A 84 7.50 -8.37 -10.79
C ASP A 84 6.58 -7.33 -11.45
N ARG A 85 7.14 -6.17 -11.82
CA ARG A 85 6.38 -5.09 -12.46
C ARG A 85 6.03 -5.36 -13.94
N ARG A 86 6.72 -6.29 -14.61
CA ARG A 86 6.59 -6.50 -16.07
C ARG A 86 5.17 -6.90 -16.50
N PRO A 87 4.49 -7.87 -15.84
CA PRO A 87 3.14 -8.26 -16.22
C PRO A 87 2.14 -7.10 -16.08
N ILE A 88 2.26 -6.29 -15.02
CA ILE A 88 1.40 -5.14 -14.76
C ILE A 88 1.60 -4.08 -15.86
N LEU A 89 2.85 -3.75 -16.19
CA LEU A 89 3.18 -2.80 -17.26
C LEU A 89 2.71 -3.28 -18.64
N ALA A 90 2.86 -4.58 -18.92
CA ALA A 90 2.46 -5.19 -20.19
C ALA A 90 0.95 -5.10 -20.43
N ARG A 91 0.13 -5.43 -19.41
CA ARG A 91 -1.34 -5.36 -19.51
C ARG A 91 -1.92 -3.95 -19.35
N THR A 92 -1.15 -2.99 -18.82
CA THR A 92 -1.60 -1.61 -18.66
C THR A 92 -1.84 -0.96 -20.02
N GLN A 93 -3.08 -0.52 -20.26
CA GLN A 93 -3.49 0.07 -21.53
C GLN A 93 -3.27 1.58 -21.57
N GLY A 94 -2.74 2.07 -22.70
CA GLY A 94 -2.56 3.48 -22.98
C GLY A 94 -1.20 4.02 -22.50
N ALA A 95 -0.48 4.70 -23.40
CA ALA A 95 0.86 5.21 -23.14
C ALA A 95 0.93 6.12 -21.91
N TRP A 96 -0.07 7.00 -21.75
CA TRP A 96 -0.17 7.89 -20.59
C TRP A 96 -0.34 7.15 -19.25
N THR A 97 -1.18 6.10 -19.23
CA THR A 97 -1.40 5.32 -17.99
C THR A 97 -0.16 4.49 -17.65
N ARG A 98 0.52 3.95 -18.67
CA ARG A 98 1.79 3.25 -18.48
C ARG A 98 2.86 4.19 -17.94
N LEU A 99 2.99 5.41 -18.48
CA LEU A 99 3.94 6.41 -17.97
C LEU A 99 3.64 6.79 -16.52
N TRP A 100 2.37 7.05 -16.20
CA TRP A 100 1.93 7.31 -14.83
C TRP A 100 2.29 6.16 -13.89
N LEU A 101 2.01 4.91 -14.29
CA LEU A 101 2.33 3.72 -13.50
C LEU A 101 3.84 3.55 -13.30
N THR A 102 4.63 3.70 -14.36
CA THR A 102 6.10 3.64 -14.29
C THR A 102 6.64 4.67 -13.29
N GLY A 103 6.10 5.90 -13.28
CA GLY A 103 6.51 6.92 -12.29
C GLY A 103 6.08 6.62 -10.85
N ARG A 104 5.10 5.74 -10.64
CA ARG A 104 4.64 5.30 -9.31
C ARG A 104 5.39 4.08 -8.79
N LEU A 105 5.92 3.25 -9.67
CA LEU A 105 6.72 2.07 -9.35
C LEU A 105 8.12 2.51 -8.95
N ARG A 106 8.36 2.64 -7.65
CA ARG A 106 9.70 2.92 -7.13
C ARG A 106 10.56 1.65 -7.20
N PRO A 107 11.80 1.74 -7.66
CA PRO A 107 12.70 0.59 -7.65
C PRO A 107 13.06 0.20 -6.22
N MET A 108 13.44 -1.06 -6.01
CA MET A 108 13.80 -1.59 -4.69
C MET A 108 15.25 -2.06 -4.64
N LEU A 109 15.85 -1.94 -3.47
CA LEU A 109 17.16 -2.49 -3.13
C LEU A 109 16.98 -3.69 -2.20
N ASP A 110 17.98 -4.57 -2.16
CA ASP A 110 18.11 -5.57 -1.10
C ASP A 110 19.00 -5.07 0.04
N ALA A 111 19.26 -5.94 1.03
CA ALA A 111 20.08 -5.60 2.19
C ALA A 111 21.57 -5.38 1.87
N THR A 112 21.98 -5.58 0.61
CA THR A 112 23.34 -5.36 0.11
C THR A 112 23.43 -4.19 -0.85
N ASP A 113 22.39 -3.35 -0.88
CA ASP A 113 22.23 -2.20 -1.78
C ASP A 113 22.20 -2.59 -3.27
N ALA A 114 21.91 -3.86 -3.57
CA ALA A 114 21.76 -4.32 -4.94
C ALA A 114 20.34 -4.11 -5.45
N TRP A 115 20.22 -3.66 -6.71
CA TRP A 115 18.92 -3.46 -7.35
C TRP A 115 18.15 -4.76 -7.53
N LYS A 116 16.92 -4.78 -7.03
CA LYS A 116 15.96 -5.82 -7.34
C LYS A 116 15.26 -5.47 -8.64
N VAL A 117 15.88 -5.90 -9.75
CA VAL A 117 15.59 -5.44 -11.12
C VAL A 117 14.10 -5.42 -11.45
N ASP A 118 13.34 -6.46 -11.10
CA ASP A 118 11.91 -6.57 -11.44
C ASP A 118 10.98 -6.17 -10.28
N GLN A 119 11.48 -6.11 -9.05
CA GLN A 119 10.68 -5.76 -7.87
C GLN A 119 10.45 -4.26 -7.81
N SER A 120 9.28 -3.84 -7.34
CA SER A 120 8.95 -2.42 -7.23
C SER A 120 7.98 -2.14 -6.11
N LEU A 121 7.99 -0.90 -5.63
CA LEU A 121 7.16 -0.44 -4.54
C LEU A 121 6.15 0.58 -5.04
N ILE A 122 4.91 0.48 -4.56
CA ILE A 122 3.89 1.52 -4.74
C ILE A 122 3.44 2.00 -3.36
N GLY A 123 3.80 3.24 -3.02
CA GLY A 123 3.34 3.91 -1.81
C GLY A 123 1.95 4.53 -1.99
N LEU A 124 1.09 4.35 -1.00
CA LEU A 124 -0.28 4.86 -0.92
C LEU A 124 -0.49 5.66 0.37
N ASP A 125 -0.87 6.93 0.23
CA ASP A 125 -1.32 7.78 1.31
C ASP A 125 -2.77 7.53 1.68
N LEU A 126 -3.01 6.76 2.74
CA LEU A 126 -4.36 6.49 3.21
C LEU A 126 -4.71 7.36 4.40
N TYR A 127 -5.92 7.91 4.39
CA TYR A 127 -6.47 8.67 5.50
C TYR A 127 -7.73 7.97 5.94
N ARG A 128 -7.83 7.63 7.23
CA ARG A 128 -8.96 6.90 7.81
C ARG A 128 -10.31 7.55 7.46
N HIS A 129 -10.41 8.87 7.51
CA HIS A 129 -11.65 9.60 7.20
C HIS A 129 -12.06 9.56 5.72
N ARG A 130 -11.19 9.08 4.82
CA ARG A 130 -11.45 8.93 3.37
C ARG A 130 -11.74 7.49 2.97
N LEU A 131 -11.71 6.56 3.92
CA LEU A 131 -12.16 5.18 3.72
C LEU A 131 -13.69 5.11 3.86
N ASN A 132 -14.33 4.30 3.02
CA ASN A 132 -15.76 4.04 3.10
C ASN A 132 -16.15 2.99 4.15
N ALA A 133 -15.20 2.54 4.97
CA ALA A 133 -15.35 1.51 6.00
C ALA A 133 -14.33 1.74 7.13
N PRO A 134 -14.46 1.05 8.28
CA PRO A 134 -13.44 1.01 9.32
C PRO A 134 -12.05 0.65 8.77
N LEU A 135 -11.00 1.21 9.40
CA LEU A 135 -9.62 0.88 9.04
C LEU A 135 -9.32 -0.61 9.28
N ASP A 136 -9.86 -1.19 10.34
CA ASP A 136 -9.70 -2.60 10.68
C ASP A 136 -10.15 -3.52 9.55
N ASP A 137 -11.22 -3.18 8.81
CA ASP A 137 -11.68 -3.98 7.67
C ASP A 137 -10.62 -4.02 6.55
N LEU A 138 -9.93 -2.90 6.32
CA LEU A 138 -8.83 -2.83 5.36
C LEU A 138 -7.63 -3.64 5.84
N LEU A 139 -7.26 -3.50 7.10
CA LEU A 139 -6.11 -4.22 7.67
C LEU A 139 -6.37 -5.73 7.71
N ASP A 140 -7.59 -6.17 8.05
CA ASP A 140 -8.00 -7.56 7.97
C ASP A 140 -7.97 -8.07 6.52
N LEU A 141 -8.42 -7.28 5.54
CA LEU A 141 -8.31 -7.66 4.12
C LEU A 141 -6.84 -7.82 3.69
N LEU A 142 -5.98 -6.87 4.02
CA LEU A 142 -4.56 -6.94 3.70
C LEU A 142 -3.89 -8.16 4.35
N ALA A 143 -4.19 -8.43 5.63
CA ALA A 143 -3.65 -9.56 6.38
C ALA A 143 -4.05 -10.93 5.82
N ARG A 144 -5.24 -11.02 5.20
CA ARG A 144 -5.71 -12.27 4.55
C ARG A 144 -4.93 -12.61 3.28
N HIS A 145 -4.45 -11.60 2.57
CA HIS A 145 -3.89 -11.75 1.22
C HIS A 145 -2.40 -11.52 1.12
N CYS A 146 -1.80 -10.85 2.11
CA CYS A 146 -0.40 -10.48 2.11
C CYS A 146 0.20 -10.64 3.51
N ARG A 147 1.51 -10.92 3.55
CA ARG A 147 2.30 -10.77 4.78
C ARG A 147 2.60 -9.29 5.01
N PHE A 148 2.66 -8.88 6.28
CA PHE A 148 3.27 -7.60 6.65
C PHE A 148 4.77 -7.78 6.83
N ASP A 149 5.56 -6.87 6.27
CA ASP A 149 7.02 -6.87 6.42
C ASP A 149 7.56 -5.43 6.41
N LEU A 150 8.88 -5.27 6.53
CA LEU A 150 9.56 -3.97 6.52
C LEU A 150 10.33 -3.75 5.21
N VAL A 151 10.26 -2.54 4.67
CA VAL A 151 11.20 -2.04 3.66
C VAL A 151 12.12 -1.03 4.34
N VAL A 152 13.43 -1.20 4.14
CA VAL A 152 14.43 -0.18 4.48
C VAL A 152 14.61 0.70 3.25
N HIS A 153 14.35 1.99 3.41
CA HIS A 153 14.61 3.00 2.37
C HIS A 153 15.90 3.74 2.72
N ASP A 154 16.80 3.86 1.76
CA ASP A 154 17.84 4.89 1.79
C ASP A 154 17.24 6.19 1.24
N PHE A 155 17.37 7.27 2.01
CA PHE A 155 16.91 8.62 1.67
C PHE A 155 17.99 9.42 0.95
#